data_AF-A0A960V8L9-F1
#
_entry.id   AF-A0A960V8L9-F1
#
_cell.length_a   1.000
_cell.length_b   1.000
_cell.length_c   1.000
_cell.angle_alpha   90.00
_cell.angle_beta   90.00
_cell.angle_gamma   90.00
#
_symmetry.space_group_name_H-M   'P 1'
#
loop_
_entity.id
_entity.type
_entity.pdbx_description
1 polymer ?
#
loop_
_entity_poly.entity_id
_entity_poly.type
_entity_poly.pdbx_seq_one_letter_code
_entity_poly.pdbx_strand_id
1 'polypeptide(L)'
;ILYIPARGMVGIPTKFSSEEMIQESLNFSIIPMLKLSKRLNPIKTICFSGFITMNPMLLCYGCMALTKIIMEELAIEFPKKLQVIRLGMFFSKSVKGIALATYRNLKEDKYPELIEMKKEWKDSGKKFNDYFFDMNWIYEENIYKSFSNNSNIPFRRTVPEDISKSFNMILDGEKSPIINVLGDWVWMDKDMIDVPEVINSLKKYVNLEELKQYLI
;
A
#
# COMPACT_ATOMS: atom_id res chain seq x y z
N ILE A 1 -10.70 1.07 -16.19
CA ILE A 1 -11.32 0.35 -15.05
C ILE A 1 -10.72 0.89 -13.77
N LEU A 2 -11.53 1.11 -12.74
CA LEU A 2 -11.05 1.33 -11.38
C LEU A 2 -11.18 0.02 -10.61
N TYR A 3 -10.06 -0.57 -10.18
CA TYR A 3 -10.06 -1.80 -9.39
C TYR A 3 -9.33 -1.57 -8.07
N ILE A 4 -10.12 -1.33 -7.03
CA ILE A 4 -9.67 -1.01 -5.67
C ILE A 4 -9.89 -2.10 -4.60
N PRO A 5 -10.47 -3.29 -4.88
CA PRO A 5 -10.51 -4.36 -3.88
C PRO A 5 -9.14 -4.64 -3.26
N ALA A 6 -9.13 -4.78 -1.95
CA ALA A 6 -7.95 -5.10 -1.15
C ALA A 6 -8.36 -6.12 -0.08
N ARG A 7 -7.89 -7.35 -0.22
CA ARG A 7 -8.14 -8.43 0.73
C ARG A 7 -6.91 -9.33 0.82
N GLY A 8 -6.53 -9.64 2.04
CA GLY A 8 -5.44 -10.54 2.41
C GLY A 8 -5.32 -10.57 3.93
N MET A 9 -4.46 -11.44 4.44
CA MET A 9 -4.15 -11.50 5.87
C MET A 9 -3.41 -10.21 6.29
N VAL A 10 -3.98 -9.50 7.26
CA VAL A 10 -3.48 -8.23 7.83
C VAL A 10 -3.49 -8.30 9.36
N GLY A 11 -2.92 -7.29 10.00
CA GLY A 11 -2.71 -7.24 11.44
C GLY A 11 -1.53 -8.10 11.92
N ILE A 12 -0.72 -8.61 11.00
CA ILE A 12 0.47 -9.42 11.27
C ILE A 12 1.69 -8.78 10.58
N PRO A 13 2.91 -8.99 11.09
CA PRO A 13 4.11 -8.56 10.39
C PRO A 13 4.26 -9.29 9.05
N THR A 14 4.67 -8.56 8.01
CA THR A 14 4.82 -9.05 6.63
C THR A 14 5.70 -10.29 6.54
N LYS A 15 6.74 -10.41 7.38
CA LYS A 15 7.65 -11.56 7.36
C LYS A 15 6.96 -12.91 7.67
N PHE A 16 5.79 -12.88 8.32
CA PHE A 16 5.03 -14.08 8.66
C PHE A 16 3.98 -14.45 7.61
N SER A 17 4.01 -13.82 6.43
CA SER A 17 3.13 -14.19 5.33
C SER A 17 3.49 -15.57 4.78
N SER A 18 2.54 -16.50 4.83
CA SER A 18 2.69 -17.80 4.17
C SER A 18 2.37 -17.70 2.68
N GLU A 19 2.80 -18.72 1.92
CA GLU A 19 2.41 -18.89 0.52
C GLU A 19 0.88 -18.87 0.35
N GLU A 20 0.14 -19.60 1.17
CA GLU A 20 -1.33 -19.65 1.13
C GLU A 20 -1.95 -18.26 1.30
N MET A 21 -1.47 -17.48 2.28
CA MET A 21 -1.95 -16.10 2.50
C MET A 21 -1.68 -15.21 1.29
N ILE A 22 -0.51 -15.37 0.66
CA ILE A 22 -0.13 -14.64 -0.55
C ILE A 22 -1.05 -15.03 -1.70
N GLN A 23 -1.27 -16.33 -1.93
CA GLN A 23 -2.15 -16.81 -3.00
C GLN A 23 -3.60 -16.33 -2.80
N GLU A 24 -4.16 -16.37 -1.58
CA GLU A 24 -5.49 -15.82 -1.31
C GLU A 24 -5.55 -14.33 -1.67
N SER A 25 -4.52 -13.57 -1.27
CA SER A 25 -4.45 -12.14 -1.55
C SER A 25 -4.36 -11.82 -3.03
N LEU A 26 -3.54 -12.57 -3.79
CA LEU A 26 -3.43 -12.44 -5.24
C LEU A 26 -4.73 -12.80 -5.97
N ASN A 27 -5.37 -13.91 -5.56
CA ASN A 27 -6.62 -14.40 -6.13
C ASN A 27 -7.79 -13.43 -5.96
N PHE A 28 -7.73 -12.56 -4.95
CA PHE A 28 -8.76 -11.54 -4.75
C PHE A 28 -8.35 -10.18 -5.34
N SER A 29 -7.10 -9.76 -5.12
CA SER A 29 -6.69 -8.38 -5.33
C SER A 29 -6.03 -8.14 -6.69
N ILE A 30 -5.34 -9.12 -7.28
CA ILE A 30 -4.58 -8.93 -8.54
C ILE A 30 -5.20 -9.71 -9.70
N ILE A 31 -5.39 -11.01 -9.54
CA ILE A 31 -5.80 -11.88 -10.66
C ILE A 31 -7.15 -11.45 -11.26
N PRO A 32 -8.19 -11.08 -10.50
CA PRO A 32 -9.44 -10.62 -11.09
C PRO A 32 -9.28 -9.26 -11.79
N MET A 33 -8.46 -8.35 -11.26
CA MET A 33 -8.12 -7.08 -11.91
C MET A 33 -7.52 -7.33 -13.30
N LEU A 34 -6.53 -8.22 -13.37
CA LEU A 34 -5.83 -8.57 -14.60
C LEU A 34 -6.75 -9.26 -15.62
N LYS A 35 -7.57 -10.21 -15.16
CA LYS A 35 -8.60 -10.87 -16.00
C LYS A 35 -9.60 -9.86 -16.56
N LEU A 36 -10.07 -8.93 -15.74
CA LEU A 36 -10.98 -7.86 -16.18
C LEU A 36 -10.29 -6.90 -17.16
N SER A 37 -9.04 -6.53 -16.89
CA SER A 37 -8.24 -5.67 -17.78
C SER A 37 -8.04 -6.32 -19.15
N LYS A 38 -7.73 -7.63 -19.20
CA LYS A 38 -7.62 -8.38 -20.45
C LYS A 38 -8.95 -8.45 -21.21
N ARG A 39 -10.04 -8.79 -20.51
CA ARG A 39 -11.35 -9.02 -21.12
C ARG A 39 -11.99 -7.74 -21.65
N LEU A 40 -11.88 -6.64 -20.91
CA LEU A 40 -12.52 -5.37 -21.25
C LEU A 40 -11.60 -4.44 -22.04
N ASN A 41 -10.29 -4.71 -22.07
CA ASN A 41 -9.25 -3.93 -22.73
C ASN A 41 -9.45 -2.41 -22.58
N PRO A 42 -9.57 -1.90 -21.34
CA PRO A 42 -9.76 -0.46 -21.15
C PRO A 42 -8.52 0.31 -21.60
N ILE A 43 -8.69 1.60 -21.89
CA ILE A 43 -7.57 2.52 -22.15
C ILE A 43 -6.57 2.48 -20.98
N LYS A 44 -7.09 2.42 -19.75
CA LYS A 44 -6.30 2.34 -18.53
C LYS A 44 -7.03 1.54 -17.45
N THR A 45 -6.28 0.74 -16.69
CA THR A 45 -6.71 0.18 -15.42
C THR A 45 -5.95 0.87 -14.30
N ILE A 46 -6.68 1.36 -13.30
CA ILE A 46 -6.14 2.13 -12.18
C ILE A 46 -6.40 1.34 -10.90
N CYS A 47 -5.36 1.18 -10.07
CA CYS A 47 -5.43 0.53 -8.77
C CYS A 47 -4.76 1.38 -7.68
N PHE A 48 -4.96 0.99 -6.42
CA PHE A 48 -4.42 1.68 -5.26
C PHE A 48 -3.33 0.88 -4.57
N SER A 49 -2.28 1.59 -4.17
CA SER A 49 -1.26 1.15 -3.23
C SER A 49 -1.18 2.11 -2.03
N GLY A 50 -0.25 1.86 -1.12
CA GLY A 50 0.14 2.80 -0.07
C GLY A 50 1.65 2.81 0.09
N PHE A 51 2.16 3.60 1.03
CA PHE A 51 3.60 3.64 1.35
C PHE A 51 4.02 2.39 2.16
N ILE A 52 3.88 1.21 1.55
CA ILE A 52 3.97 -0.12 2.20
C ILE A 52 5.36 -0.43 2.77
N THR A 53 6.40 0.18 2.24
CA THR A 53 7.79 -0.08 2.66
C THR A 53 8.14 0.57 4.00
N MET A 54 7.27 1.43 4.55
CA MET A 54 7.46 2.01 5.88
C MET A 54 7.31 0.94 6.97
N ASN A 55 8.13 1.04 8.03
CA ASN A 55 8.13 0.06 9.12
C ASN A 55 6.74 -0.18 9.75
N PRO A 56 5.93 0.85 10.09
CA PRO A 56 4.57 0.64 10.59
C PRO A 56 3.69 -0.24 9.68
N MET A 57 3.86 -0.12 8.37
CA MET A 57 3.11 -0.87 7.39
C MET A 57 3.59 -2.32 7.35
N LEU A 58 4.91 -2.54 7.34
CA LEU A 58 5.50 -3.88 7.42
C LEU A 58 5.12 -4.65 8.70
N LEU A 59 4.82 -3.96 9.79
CA LEU A 59 4.37 -4.59 11.03
C LEU A 59 2.93 -5.10 10.99
N CYS A 60 2.10 -4.62 10.05
CA CYS A 60 0.67 -4.92 10.07
C CYS A 60 0.04 -5.30 8.72
N TYR A 61 0.75 -5.17 7.60
CA TYR A 61 0.16 -5.45 6.29
C TYR A 61 0.18 -6.93 5.89
N GLY A 62 0.89 -7.80 6.61
CA GLY A 62 0.98 -9.22 6.24
C GLY A 62 1.29 -9.41 4.75
N CYS A 63 0.51 -10.28 4.07
CA CYS A 63 0.70 -10.59 2.65
C CYS A 63 0.20 -9.48 1.70
N MET A 64 -0.61 -8.54 2.21
CA MET A 64 -1.05 -7.39 1.42
C MET A 64 0.12 -6.49 1.03
N ALA A 65 1.20 -6.47 1.83
CA ALA A 65 2.40 -5.71 1.51
C ALA A 65 2.97 -6.12 0.14
N LEU A 66 3.24 -7.42 -0.04
CA LEU A 66 3.70 -7.97 -1.31
C LEU A 66 2.70 -7.72 -2.43
N THR A 67 1.40 -7.91 -2.16
CA THR A 67 0.33 -7.70 -3.15
C THR A 67 0.37 -6.28 -3.73
N LYS A 68 0.60 -5.27 -2.89
CA LYS A 68 0.70 -3.88 -3.34
C LYS A 68 1.98 -3.60 -4.11
N ILE A 69 3.10 -4.20 -3.71
CA ILE A 69 4.36 -4.11 -4.45
C ILE A 69 4.24 -4.75 -5.84
N ILE A 70 3.59 -5.91 -5.98
CA ILE A 70 3.36 -6.52 -7.30
C ILE A 70 2.47 -5.62 -8.18
N MET A 71 1.47 -4.93 -7.62
CA MET A 71 0.66 -3.96 -8.39
C MET A 71 1.51 -2.80 -8.92
N GLU A 72 2.45 -2.29 -8.10
CA GLU A 72 3.38 -1.23 -8.50
C GLU A 72 4.34 -1.69 -9.59
N GLU A 73 4.91 -2.90 -9.46
CA GLU A 73 5.79 -3.49 -10.48
C GLU A 73 5.10 -3.66 -11.83
N LEU A 74 3.87 -4.19 -11.82
CA LEU A 74 3.07 -4.34 -13.03
C LEU A 74 2.73 -2.97 -13.65
N ALA A 75 2.52 -1.93 -12.85
CA ALA A 75 2.29 -0.58 -13.37
C ALA A 75 3.53 0.02 -14.03
N ILE A 76 4.71 -0.18 -13.44
CA ILE A 76 5.98 0.29 -14.01
C ILE A 76 6.33 -0.44 -15.30
N GLU A 77 6.12 -1.75 -15.36
CA GLU A 77 6.41 -2.54 -16.56
C GLU A 77 5.39 -2.29 -17.68
N PHE A 78 4.12 -2.06 -17.33
CA PHE A 78 3.04 -1.82 -18.28
C PHE A 78 2.35 -0.45 -18.09
N PRO A 79 3.08 0.69 -18.15
CA PRO A 79 2.57 2.01 -17.78
C PRO A 79 1.48 2.52 -18.73
N LYS A 80 1.42 1.96 -19.94
CA LYS A 80 0.35 2.24 -20.91
C LYS A 80 -0.96 1.55 -20.56
N LYS A 81 -0.94 0.45 -19.81
CA LYS A 81 -2.11 -0.37 -19.44
C LYS A 81 -2.54 -0.17 -18.00
N LEU A 82 -1.58 -0.01 -17.10
CA LEU A 82 -1.79 0.08 -15.66
C LEU A 82 -1.23 1.39 -15.10
N GLN A 83 -1.91 1.94 -14.10
CA GLN A 83 -1.43 3.03 -13.25
C GLN A 83 -1.82 2.77 -11.80
N VAL A 84 -0.94 3.13 -10.88
CA VAL A 84 -1.14 3.03 -9.44
C VAL A 84 -1.22 4.43 -8.85
N ILE A 85 -2.19 4.62 -7.95
CA ILE A 85 -2.17 5.75 -7.03
C ILE A 85 -1.67 5.22 -5.68
N ARG A 86 -0.51 5.70 -5.22
CA ARG A 86 0.07 5.37 -3.92
C ARG A 86 -0.41 6.40 -2.90
N LEU A 87 -1.28 5.96 -1.99
CA LEU A 87 -1.95 6.84 -1.04
C LEU A 87 -1.28 6.81 0.34
N GLY A 88 -1.14 8.00 0.94
CA GLY A 88 -0.85 8.16 2.37
C GLY A 88 -2.02 7.72 3.24
N MET A 89 -1.76 7.53 4.52
CA MET A 89 -2.68 7.03 5.52
C MET A 89 -3.88 7.98 5.66
N PHE A 90 -5.07 7.44 5.45
CA PHE A 90 -6.33 8.15 5.61
C PHE A 90 -7.35 7.31 6.37
N PHE A 91 -8.36 7.96 6.93
CA PHE A 91 -9.41 7.26 7.65
C PHE A 91 -10.32 6.48 6.70
N SER A 92 -10.33 5.16 6.84
CA SER A 92 -11.25 4.27 6.12
C SER A 92 -11.71 3.10 6.99
N LYS A 93 -12.81 2.44 6.58
CA LYS A 93 -13.27 1.20 7.23
C LYS A 93 -12.20 0.10 7.16
N SER A 94 -11.49 0.01 6.04
CA SER A 94 -10.42 -0.98 5.83
C SER A 94 -9.24 -0.75 6.77
N VAL A 95 -8.75 0.49 6.90
CA VAL A 95 -7.67 0.82 7.83
C VAL A 95 -8.07 0.56 9.28
N LYS A 96 -9.32 0.89 9.67
CA LYS A 96 -9.84 0.52 11.00
C LYS A 96 -9.84 -0.99 11.23
N GLY A 97 -10.14 -1.78 10.19
CA GLY A 97 -10.05 -3.24 10.23
C GLY A 97 -8.63 -3.75 10.46
N ILE A 98 -7.65 -3.17 9.77
CA ILE A 98 -6.22 -3.47 9.95
C ILE A 98 -5.81 -3.14 11.39
N ALA A 99 -6.10 -1.94 11.88
CA ALA A 99 -5.78 -1.52 13.24
C ALA A 99 -6.40 -2.48 14.29
N LEU A 100 -7.64 -2.91 14.10
CA LEU A 100 -8.28 -3.87 14.98
C LEU A 100 -7.60 -5.25 14.95
N ALA A 101 -7.21 -5.72 13.76
CA ALA A 101 -6.48 -6.98 13.62
C ALA A 101 -5.10 -6.92 14.29
N THR A 102 -4.35 -5.82 14.07
CA THR A 102 -3.06 -5.57 14.73
C THR A 102 -3.23 -5.57 16.24
N TYR A 103 -4.24 -4.85 16.75
CA TYR A 103 -4.52 -4.77 18.18
C TYR A 103 -4.75 -6.14 18.84
N ARG A 104 -5.47 -7.04 18.16
CA ARG A 104 -5.72 -8.41 18.65
C ARG A 104 -4.42 -9.19 18.78
N ASN A 105 -3.61 -9.23 17.71
CA ASN A 105 -2.34 -9.95 17.72
C ASN A 105 -1.32 -9.35 18.70
N LEU A 106 -1.35 -8.02 18.88
CA LEU A 106 -0.52 -7.30 19.83
C LEU A 106 -0.90 -7.62 21.29
N LYS A 107 -2.18 -7.87 21.58
CA LYS A 107 -2.62 -8.32 22.91
C LYS A 107 -2.17 -9.73 23.23
N GLU A 108 -2.18 -10.60 22.24
CA GLU A 108 -1.82 -12.01 22.38
C GLU A 108 -0.30 -12.25 22.39
N ASP A 109 0.52 -11.21 22.24
CA ASP A 109 1.99 -11.30 22.15
C ASP A 109 2.46 -12.33 21.11
N LYS A 110 1.66 -12.49 20.04
CA LYS A 110 1.81 -13.56 19.05
C LYS A 110 3.06 -13.40 18.18
N TYR A 111 3.50 -12.15 17.98
CA TYR A 111 4.60 -11.80 17.09
C TYR A 111 5.64 -10.94 17.80
N PRO A 112 6.92 -11.35 17.83
CA PRO A 112 7.99 -10.60 18.49
C PRO A 112 8.13 -9.15 18.01
N GLU A 113 7.89 -8.88 16.73
CA GLU A 113 8.04 -7.53 16.16
C GLU A 113 6.96 -6.55 16.62
N LEU A 114 5.87 -7.05 17.19
CA LEU A 114 4.84 -6.19 17.78
C LEU A 114 5.16 -5.78 19.21
N ILE A 115 6.21 -6.34 19.84
CA ILE A 115 6.58 -6.04 21.22
C ILE A 115 6.99 -4.56 21.38
N GLU A 116 7.81 -4.05 20.46
CA GLU A 116 8.24 -2.65 20.48
C GLU A 116 7.06 -1.72 20.27
N MET A 117 6.23 -1.97 19.25
CA MET A 117 5.00 -1.23 19.01
C MET A 117 4.06 -1.26 20.23
N LYS A 118 3.96 -2.39 20.94
CA LYS A 118 3.15 -2.52 22.16
C LYS A 118 3.68 -1.61 23.25
N LYS A 119 5.00 -1.58 23.45
CA LYS A 119 5.64 -0.71 24.43
C LYS A 119 5.40 0.76 24.09
N GLU A 120 5.70 1.18 22.87
CA GLU A 120 5.48 2.55 22.39
C GLU A 120 4.01 2.98 22.52
N TRP A 121 3.08 2.09 22.19
CA TRP A 121 1.65 2.34 22.38
C TRP A 121 1.30 2.55 23.85
N LYS A 122 1.79 1.70 24.76
CA LYS A 122 1.52 1.83 26.20
C LYS A 122 2.11 3.12 26.76
N ASP A 123 3.34 3.43 26.39
CA ASP A 123 4.05 4.64 26.81
C ASP A 123 3.36 5.91 26.30
N SER A 124 2.70 5.85 25.14
CA SER A 124 1.95 6.99 24.58
C SER A 124 0.70 7.39 25.39
N GLY A 125 0.14 6.48 26.21
CA GLY A 125 -1.13 6.68 26.92
C GLY A 125 -2.38 6.79 26.04
N LYS A 126 -2.25 6.66 24.71
CA LYS A 126 -3.35 6.82 23.75
C LYS A 126 -4.22 5.56 23.63
N LYS A 127 -5.45 5.73 23.13
CA LYS A 127 -6.21 4.59 22.59
C LYS A 127 -5.45 4.02 21.39
N PHE A 128 -5.50 2.71 21.19
CA PHE A 128 -4.69 2.05 20.16
C PHE A 128 -4.95 2.60 18.75
N ASN A 129 -6.21 2.89 18.40
CA ASN A 129 -6.51 3.46 17.08
C ASN A 129 -5.82 4.82 16.89
N ASP A 130 -5.90 5.71 17.88
CA ASP A 130 -5.29 7.04 17.79
C ASP A 130 -3.76 6.92 17.70
N TYR A 131 -3.16 6.04 18.49
CA TYR A 131 -1.74 5.68 18.40
C TYR A 131 -1.37 5.15 17.00
N PHE A 132 -2.14 4.20 16.47
CA PHE A 132 -1.89 3.56 15.18
C PHE A 132 -1.89 4.58 14.05
N PHE A 133 -2.88 5.48 14.01
CA PHE A 133 -2.93 6.53 13.00
C PHE A 133 -1.79 7.54 13.16
N ASP A 134 -1.56 8.04 14.38
CA ASP A 134 -0.50 9.03 14.64
C ASP A 134 0.88 8.50 14.28
N MET A 135 1.20 7.26 14.65
CA MET A 135 2.47 6.62 14.31
C MET A 135 2.66 6.55 12.79
N ASN A 136 1.63 6.14 12.02
CA ASN A 136 1.75 6.09 10.56
C ASN A 136 2.00 7.49 9.95
N TRP A 137 1.28 8.51 10.41
CA TRP A 137 1.49 9.87 9.91
C TRP A 137 2.87 10.45 10.27
N ILE A 138 3.38 10.17 11.48
CA ILE A 138 4.73 10.59 11.88
C ILE A 138 5.79 9.94 10.98
N TYR A 139 5.64 8.67 10.64
CA TYR A 139 6.54 7.99 9.71
C TYR A 139 6.44 8.57 8.29
N GLU A 140 5.23 8.82 7.80
CA GLU A 140 5.00 9.46 6.51
C GLU A 140 5.68 10.83 6.42
N GLU A 141 5.47 11.69 7.42
CA GLU A 141 6.11 13.00 7.48
C GLU A 141 7.63 12.86 7.51
N ASN A 142 8.18 12.04 8.41
CA ASN A 142 9.63 11.93 8.60
C ASN A 142 10.35 11.35 7.38
N ILE A 143 9.78 10.35 6.72
CA ILE A 143 10.39 9.69 5.55
C ILE A 143 10.27 10.59 4.32
N TYR A 144 9.11 11.23 4.12
CA TYR A 144 8.83 11.96 2.89
C TYR A 144 9.01 13.48 3.01
N LYS A 145 9.46 14.02 4.16
CA LYS A 145 9.70 15.48 4.30
C LYS A 145 10.68 16.05 3.28
N SER A 146 11.60 15.25 2.73
CA SER A 146 12.51 15.74 1.68
C SER A 146 11.72 16.22 0.45
N PHE A 147 10.56 15.63 0.17
CA PHE A 147 9.64 16.11 -0.86
C PHE A 147 8.91 17.40 -0.46
N SER A 148 8.66 17.62 0.83
CA SER A 148 8.19 18.90 1.38
C SER A 148 9.18 20.03 1.17
N ASN A 149 10.47 19.77 1.41
CA ASN A 149 11.53 20.77 1.32
C ASN A 149 11.66 21.35 -0.09
N ASN A 150 11.23 20.61 -1.11
CA ASN A 150 11.22 21.05 -2.49
C ASN A 150 9.98 21.89 -2.86
N SER A 151 9.00 22.01 -1.97
CA SER A 151 7.69 22.62 -2.27
C SER A 151 7.25 23.72 -1.30
N ASN A 152 7.90 23.91 -0.13
CA ASN A 152 7.44 24.82 0.94
C ASN A 152 6.00 24.53 1.43
N ILE A 153 5.48 23.33 1.16
CA ILE A 153 4.14 22.91 1.57
C ILE A 153 4.25 22.10 2.87
N PRO A 154 3.57 22.52 3.97
CA PRO A 154 3.62 21.78 5.23
C PRO A 154 2.97 20.40 5.09
N PHE A 155 3.43 19.44 5.91
CA PHE A 155 2.80 18.13 5.98
C PHE A 155 1.35 18.25 6.44
N ARG A 156 0.46 17.52 5.79
CA ARG A 156 -0.86 17.22 6.32
C ARG A 156 -1.30 15.83 5.92
N ARG A 157 -2.21 15.29 6.71
CA ARG A 157 -2.80 13.96 6.52
C ARG A 157 -3.58 13.90 5.21
N THR A 158 -3.51 12.76 4.53
CA THR A 158 -4.33 12.49 3.34
C THR A 158 -5.81 12.43 3.71
N VAL A 159 -6.64 13.13 2.93
CA VAL A 159 -8.10 13.10 3.05
C VAL A 159 -8.72 12.56 1.76
N PRO A 160 -9.99 12.10 1.77
CA PRO A 160 -10.63 11.53 0.59
C PRO A 160 -10.58 12.43 -0.66
N GLU A 161 -10.61 13.74 -0.49
CA GLU A 161 -10.56 14.74 -1.57
C GLU A 161 -9.23 14.68 -2.35
N ASP A 162 -8.14 14.28 -1.70
CA ASP A 162 -6.83 14.14 -2.35
C ASP A 162 -6.81 12.93 -3.32
N ILE A 163 -7.61 11.90 -3.02
CA ILE A 163 -7.81 10.75 -3.90
C ILE A 163 -8.52 11.21 -5.19
N SER A 164 -9.54 12.07 -5.07
CA SER A 164 -10.22 12.62 -6.25
C SER A 164 -9.28 13.44 -7.14
N LYS A 165 -8.36 14.22 -6.54
CA LYS A 165 -7.35 14.98 -7.31
C LYS A 165 -6.47 14.07 -8.16
N SER A 166 -6.01 12.95 -7.62
CA SER A 166 -5.17 12.01 -8.39
C SER A 166 -5.92 11.30 -9.52
N PHE A 167 -7.22 11.04 -9.36
CA PHE A 167 -8.02 10.58 -10.49
C PHE A 167 -8.14 11.63 -11.59
N ASN A 168 -8.35 12.90 -11.23
CA ASN A 168 -8.40 13.98 -12.21
C ASN A 168 -7.08 14.08 -12.99
N MET A 169 -5.93 13.98 -12.32
CA MET A 169 -4.61 13.97 -13.00
C MET A 169 -4.51 12.86 -14.05
N ILE A 170 -5.00 11.65 -13.76
CA ILE A 170 -5.00 10.54 -14.73
C ILE A 170 -5.94 10.83 -15.90
N LEU A 171 -7.13 11.36 -15.62
CA LEU A 171 -8.11 11.71 -16.65
C LEU A 171 -7.63 12.87 -17.55
N ASP A 172 -6.85 13.80 -16.99
CA ASP A 172 -6.23 14.93 -17.70
C ASP A 172 -4.97 14.52 -18.49
N GLY A 173 -4.55 13.25 -18.38
CA GLY A 173 -3.53 12.67 -19.25
C GLY A 173 -2.16 12.44 -18.61
N GLU A 174 -2.03 12.47 -17.28
CA GLU A 174 -0.80 12.03 -16.59
C GLU A 174 -0.46 10.58 -16.97
N LYS A 175 0.80 10.33 -17.34
CA LYS A 175 1.27 9.04 -17.90
C LYS A 175 2.18 8.25 -16.97
N SER A 176 2.61 8.83 -15.87
CA SER A 176 3.52 8.18 -14.94
C SER A 176 2.85 6.95 -14.32
N PRO A 177 3.57 5.82 -14.19
CA PRO A 177 2.99 4.58 -13.69
C PRO A 177 2.48 4.70 -12.26
N ILE A 178 3.12 5.55 -11.45
CA ILE A 178 2.78 5.75 -10.05
C ILE A 178 2.56 7.24 -9.78
N ILE A 179 1.40 7.57 -9.20
CA ILE A 179 1.10 8.88 -8.65
C ILE A 179 1.08 8.75 -7.14
N ASN A 180 1.99 9.45 -6.46
CA ASN A 180 2.08 9.50 -5.01
C ASN A 180 1.20 10.63 -4.49
N VAL A 181 0.43 10.34 -3.45
CA VAL A 181 -0.48 11.30 -2.84
C VAL A 181 -0.37 11.21 -1.32
N LEU A 182 0.22 12.24 -0.74
CA LEU A 182 0.37 12.40 0.70
C LEU A 182 -0.13 13.80 1.06
N GLY A 183 -1.41 13.92 1.39
CA GLY A 183 -2.04 15.22 1.58
C GLY A 183 -1.85 16.14 0.37
N ASP A 184 -1.15 17.26 0.56
CA ASP A 184 -0.78 18.18 -0.53
C ASP A 184 0.54 17.82 -1.24
N TRP A 185 1.32 16.86 -0.73
CA TRP A 185 2.52 16.38 -1.40
C TRP A 185 2.12 15.37 -2.47
N VAL A 186 2.26 15.79 -3.73
CA VAL A 186 1.95 14.97 -4.90
C VAL A 186 3.16 14.94 -5.82
N TRP A 187 3.59 13.74 -6.19
CA TRP A 187 4.70 13.54 -7.13
C TRP A 187 4.53 12.25 -7.92
N MET A 188 5.31 12.11 -8.98
CA MET A 188 5.19 11.01 -9.93
C MET A 188 6.47 10.18 -9.95
N ASP A 189 6.32 8.86 -9.78
CA ASP A 189 7.45 7.93 -9.93
C ASP A 189 7.32 7.16 -11.24
N LYS A 190 8.47 6.88 -11.85
CA LYS A 190 8.62 6.00 -13.02
C LYS A 190 9.30 4.68 -12.70
N ASP A 191 9.87 4.58 -11.52
CA ASP A 191 10.69 3.46 -11.06
C ASP A 191 10.19 2.97 -9.70
N MET A 192 10.56 1.75 -9.34
CA MET A 192 10.24 1.19 -8.04
C MET A 192 11.01 1.94 -6.96
N ILE A 193 10.37 2.11 -5.81
CA ILE A 193 11.09 2.45 -4.57
C ILE A 193 11.93 1.25 -4.12
N ASP A 194 12.92 1.48 -3.27
CA ASP A 194 13.67 0.40 -2.64
C ASP A 194 12.71 -0.51 -1.85
N VAL A 195 12.57 -1.75 -2.34
CA VAL A 195 11.70 -2.75 -1.73
C VAL A 195 12.50 -3.48 -0.65
N PRO A 196 12.04 -3.47 0.62
CA PRO A 196 12.71 -4.17 1.71
C PRO A 196 12.85 -5.68 1.45
N GLU A 197 13.94 -6.27 1.94
CA GLU A 197 14.24 -7.70 1.73
C GLU A 197 13.15 -8.64 2.26
N VAL A 198 12.46 -8.23 3.33
CA VAL A 198 11.30 -8.96 3.85
C VAL A 198 10.19 -9.13 2.81
N ILE A 199 10.01 -8.18 1.88
CA ILE A 199 9.06 -8.31 0.77
C ILE A 199 9.71 -9.08 -0.39
N ASN A 200 10.95 -8.76 -0.75
CA ASN A 200 11.63 -9.43 -1.88
C ASN A 200 11.70 -10.95 -1.68
N SER A 201 12.02 -11.41 -0.47
CA SER A 201 12.06 -12.84 -0.14
C SER A 201 10.72 -13.57 -0.31
N LEU A 202 9.59 -12.86 -0.27
CA LEU A 202 8.25 -13.42 -0.47
C LEU A 202 7.86 -13.52 -1.95
N LYS A 203 8.56 -12.82 -2.86
CA LYS A 203 8.30 -12.86 -4.30
C LYS A 203 8.46 -14.26 -4.90
N LYS A 204 9.24 -15.14 -4.25
CA LYS A 204 9.37 -16.56 -4.64
C LYS A 204 8.03 -17.31 -4.69
N TYR A 205 7.01 -16.82 -3.99
CA TYR A 205 5.66 -17.37 -4.00
C TYR A 205 4.77 -16.80 -5.11
N VAL A 206 5.30 -15.95 -5.99
CA VAL A 206 4.54 -15.27 -7.04
C VAL A 206 5.11 -15.65 -8.40
N ASN A 207 4.26 -16.20 -9.27
CA ASN A 207 4.61 -16.38 -10.67
C ASN A 207 4.33 -15.07 -11.43
N LEU A 208 5.29 -14.14 -11.41
CA LEU A 208 5.10 -12.83 -12.02
C LEU A 208 4.87 -12.95 -13.55
N GLU A 209 5.57 -13.84 -14.22
CA GLU A 209 5.43 -14.05 -15.68
C GLU A 209 4.01 -14.50 -16.06
N GLU A 210 3.36 -15.35 -15.25
CA GLU A 210 1.96 -15.70 -15.44
C GLU A 210 1.03 -14.48 -15.32
N LEU A 211 1.29 -13.59 -14.35
CA LEU A 211 0.50 -12.37 -14.19
C LEU A 211 0.67 -11.42 -15.40
N LYS A 212 1.87 -11.33 -15.97
CA LYS A 212 2.15 -10.48 -17.14
C LYS A 212 1.40 -10.90 -18.40
N GLN A 213 1.09 -12.19 -18.57
CA GLN A 213 0.32 -12.71 -19.72
C GLN A 213 -1.10 -12.13 -19.85
N TYR A 214 -1.59 -11.43 -18.81
CA TYR A 214 -2.87 -10.73 -18.87
C TYR A 214 -2.76 -9.30 -19.44
N LEU A 215 -1.54 -8.77 -19.58
CA LEU A 215 -1.27 -7.39 -20.00
C LEU A 215 -0.61 -7.28 -21.38
N ILE A 216 -0.08 -8.40 -21.89
CA ILE A 216 0.34 -8.61 -23.28
C ILE A 216 -0.91 -8.86 -24.14
#